data_AF-A0A3D2KJP0-F1
#
_entry.id   AF-A0A3D2KJP0-F1
#
_cell.length_a   1.000
_cell.length_b   1.000
_cell.length_c   1.000
_cell.angle_alpha   90.00
_cell.angle_beta   90.00
_cell.angle_gamma   90.00
#
_symmetry.space_group_name_H-M   'P 1'
#
loop_
_entity.id
_entity.type
_entity.pdbx_description
1 polymer ?
#
loop_
_entity_poly.entity_id
_entity_poly.type
_entity_poly.pdbx_seq_one_letter_code
_entity_poly.pdbx_strand_id
1 'polypeptide(L)' 'VVARMRVAYLLASLPRVGKTTARKIMEEIGIDSSRRVQGLGKRQREALLERFGGKR' A
#
# COMPACT_ATOMS: atom_id res chain seq x y z
N VAL A 1 13.24 6.20 8.26
CA VAL A 1 13.29 6.25 6.77
C VAL A 1 12.00 5.70 6.13
N VAL A 2 11.59 4.46 6.43
CA VAL A 2 10.39 3.80 5.79
C VAL A 2 9.06 4.52 6.05
N ALA A 3 8.84 5.05 7.26
CA ALA A 3 7.60 5.73 7.62
C ALA A 3 7.25 6.91 6.70
N ARG A 4 8.27 7.60 6.17
CA ARG A 4 8.10 8.74 5.25
C ARG A 4 7.98 8.30 3.79
N MET A 5 8.10 7.03 3.43
CA MET A 5 8.00 6.56 2.04
C MET A 5 6.57 6.71 1.51
N ARG A 6 6.40 6.96 0.19
CA ARG A 6 5.07 6.90 -0.44
C ARG A 6 4.59 5.46 -0.47
N VAL A 7 3.31 5.26 -0.17
CA VAL A 7 2.69 3.92 -0.16
C VAL A 7 2.78 3.28 -1.54
N ALA A 8 2.61 4.05 -2.61
CA ALA A 8 2.74 3.56 -3.98
C ALA A 8 4.09 2.88 -4.27
N TYR A 9 5.21 3.43 -3.75
CA TYR A 9 6.53 2.84 -3.96
C TYR A 9 6.73 1.57 -3.12
N LEU A 10 6.20 1.56 -1.90
CA LEU A 10 6.24 0.36 -1.05
C LEU A 10 5.47 -0.79 -1.69
N LEU A 11 4.26 -0.53 -2.22
CA LEU A 11 3.47 -1.56 -2.86
C LEU A 11 4.12 -2.04 -4.16
N ALA A 12 4.66 -1.14 -4.97
CA ALA A 12 5.34 -1.48 -6.22
C ALA A 12 6.68 -2.21 -6.02
N SER A 13 7.21 -2.29 -4.80
CA SER A 13 8.39 -3.11 -4.48
C SER A 13 8.05 -4.54 -4.07
N LEU A 14 6.77 -4.89 -3.94
CA LEU A 14 6.35 -6.24 -3.60
C LEU A 14 6.46 -7.17 -4.82
N PRO A 15 6.77 -8.46 -4.61
CA PRO A 15 6.77 -9.45 -5.69
C PRO A 15 5.43 -9.43 -6.44
N ARG A 16 5.49 -9.39 -7.77
CA ARG A 16 4.32 -9.39 -8.67
C ARG A 16 3.42 -8.14 -8.59
N VAL A 17 3.82 -7.08 -7.90
CA VAL A 17 3.08 -5.81 -7.84
C VAL A 17 3.84 -4.71 -8.59
N GLY A 18 3.38 -4.38 -9.80
CA GLY A 18 3.93 -3.27 -10.59
C GLY A 18 3.28 -1.92 -10.25
N LYS A 19 3.78 -0.82 -10.84
CA LYS A 19 3.26 0.55 -10.65
C LYS A 19 1.75 0.67 -10.91
N THR A 20 1.24 0.01 -11.95
CA THR A 20 -0.19 0.04 -12.31
C THR A 20 -1.02 -0.71 -11.27
N THR A 21 -0.61 -1.92 -10.88
CA THR A 21 -1.27 -2.72 -9.86
C THR A 21 -1.28 -2.01 -8.50
N ALA A 22 -0.16 -1.41 -8.10
CA ALA A 22 -0.07 -0.63 -6.86
C ALA A 22 -1.08 0.53 -6.82
N ARG A 23 -1.21 1.30 -7.92
CA ARG A 23 -2.20 2.39 -8.00
C ARG A 23 -3.63 1.88 -7.91
N LYS A 24 -3.96 0.81 -8.63
CA LYS A 24 -5.30 0.19 -8.59
C LYS A 24 -5.66 -0.28 -7.18
N ILE A 25 -4.73 -0.94 -6.48
CA ILE A 25 -4.94 -1.39 -5.09
C ILE A 25 -5.15 -0.20 -4.15
N MET A 26 -4.38 0.87 -4.32
CA MET A 26 -4.57 2.09 -3.54
C MET A 26 -5.94 2.72 -3.77
N GLU A 27 -6.40 2.78 -5.02
CA GLU A 27 -7.73 3.27 -5.39
C GLU A 27 -8.84 2.42 -4.78
N GLU A 28 -8.76 1.09 -4.92
CA GLU A 28 -9.71 0.13 -4.34
C GLU A 28 -9.84 0.26 -2.81
N ILE A 29 -8.74 0.57 -2.11
CA ILE A 29 -8.72 0.72 -0.65
C ILE A 29 -9.07 2.17 -0.22
N GLY A 30 -9.11 3.13 -1.14
CA GLY A 30 -9.31 4.55 -0.82
C GLY A 30 -8.07 5.20 -0.19
N ILE A 31 -6.88 4.86 -0.68
CA ILE A 31 -5.59 5.45 -0.29
C ILE A 31 -5.20 6.51 -1.33
N ASP A 32 -5.15 7.77 -0.89
CA ASP A 32 -4.70 8.87 -1.74
C ASP A 32 -3.30 8.62 -2.35
N SER A 33 -3.10 9.02 -3.60
CA SER A 33 -1.84 8.78 -4.34
C SER A 33 -0.61 9.43 -3.68
N SER A 34 -0.77 10.51 -2.93
CA SER A 34 0.29 11.21 -2.19
C SER A 34 0.58 10.61 -0.82
N ARG A 35 -0.25 9.65 -0.36
CA ARG A 35 -0.17 9.07 0.98
C ARG A 35 1.21 8.46 1.25
N ARG A 36 1.73 8.75 2.45
CA ARG A 36 2.95 8.15 3.02
C ARG A 36 2.58 7.07 4.03
N VAL A 37 3.48 6.11 4.24
CA VAL A 37 3.26 4.94 5.13
C VAL A 37 2.83 5.37 6.54
N GLN A 38 3.47 6.39 7.11
CA GLN A 38 3.12 6.94 8.42
C GLN A 38 1.69 7.50 8.49
N GLY A 39 1.14 7.95 7.36
CA GLY A 39 -0.20 8.53 7.27
C GLY A 39 -1.31 7.53 6.97
N LEU A 40 -1.00 6.22 6.86
CA LEU A 40 -2.02 5.19 6.67
C LEU A 40 -2.88 5.06 7.93
N GLY A 41 -4.19 5.24 7.78
CA GLY A 41 -5.16 5.03 8.85
C GLY A 41 -5.36 3.54 9.17
N LYS A 42 -6.00 3.24 10.30
CA LYS A 42 -6.23 1.87 10.78
C LYS A 42 -6.86 0.96 9.71
N ARG A 43 -7.98 1.40 9.12
CA ARG A 43 -8.70 0.65 8.06
C ARG A 43 -7.85 0.39 6.82
N GLN A 44 -7.03 1.36 6.41
CA GLN A 44 -6.16 1.20 5.24
C GLN A 44 -5.04 0.20 5.52
N ARG A 45 -4.47 0.20 6.74
CA ARG A 45 -3.47 -0.78 7.16
C ARG A 45 -4.08 -2.18 7.21
N GLU A 46 -5.25 -2.32 7.81
CA GLU A 46 -5.98 -3.59 7.90
C GLU A 46 -6.29 -4.15 6.50
N ALA A 47 -6.83 -3.35 5.58
CA ALA A 47 -7.10 -3.77 4.22
C ALA A 47 -5.83 -4.21 3.45
N LEU A 48 -4.71 -3.49 3.64
CA LEU A 48 -3.43 -3.90 3.06
C LEU A 48 -2.91 -5.20 3.69
N LEU A 49 -3.07 -5.37 5.00
CA LEU A 49 -2.68 -6.60 5.70
C LEU A 49 -3.59 -7.77 5.34
N GLU A 50 -4.88 -7.57 5.09
CA GLU A 50 -5.77 -8.62 4.62
C GLU A 50 -5.36 -9.09 3.22
N ARG A 51 -5.02 -8.14 2.33
CA ARG A 51 -4.61 -8.45 0.96
C ARG A 51 -3.24 -9.12 0.86
N PHE A 52 -2.27 -8.68 1.68
CA PHE A 52 -0.86 -9.08 1.54
C PHE A 52 -0.30 -9.86 2.74
N GLY A 53 -1.01 -9.90 3.87
CA GLY A 53 -0.60 -10.57 5.10
C GLY A 53 -0.82 -12.08 5.07
N GLY A 54 -1.14 -12.65 3.90
CA GLY A 54 -1.13 -14.09 3.67
C GLY A 54 0.23 -14.68 4.07
N LYS A 55 0.20 -15.57 5.06
CA LYS A 55 1.34 -16.37 5.50
C LYS A 55 1.86 -17.21 4.32
N ARG A 56 3.04 -16.84 3.83
CA ARG A 56 3.91 -17.59 2.89
C ARG A 56 3.39 -17.72 1.45
#